data_AF-A0A524BDI9-F1
#
_entry.id   AF-A0A524BDI9-F1
#
_cell.length_a   1.000
_cell.length_b   1.000
_cell.length_c   1.000
_cell.angle_alpha   90.00
_cell.angle_beta   90.00
_cell.angle_gamma   90.00
#
_symmetry.space_group_name_H-M   'P 1'
#
loop_
_entity.id
_entity.type
_entity.pdbx_description
1 polymer ?
#
loop_
_entity_poly.entity_id
_entity_poly.type
_entity_poly.pdbx_seq_one_letter_code
_entity_poly.pdbx_strand_id
1 'polypeptide(L)'
;MTSFPEAGRPVQPDLPLAVPAWLPPVEPTGDPRVDAALDRLSELDSVPVAEHVDVFTDIHGRLTGALADFGGDTEPDEASQGGVNDALR
;
A
#
# COMPACT_ATOMS: atom_id res chain seq x y z
N MET A 1 17.03 -29.17 -32.13
CA MET A 1 17.98 -28.40 -31.30
C MET A 1 17.80 -26.92 -31.65
N THR A 2 16.69 -26.30 -31.23
CA THR A 2 16.40 -24.90 -31.59
C THR A 2 16.88 -24.01 -30.46
N SER A 3 18.04 -23.41 -30.66
CA SER A 3 18.63 -22.41 -29.76
C SER A 3 17.92 -21.08 -30.00
N PHE A 4 17.20 -20.57 -29.01
CA PHE A 4 16.88 -19.15 -28.93
C PHE A 4 18.15 -18.43 -28.47
N PRO A 5 18.63 -17.37 -29.15
CA PRO A 5 19.64 -16.52 -28.55
C PRO A 5 18.99 -15.75 -27.39
N GLU A 6 19.51 -15.99 -26.19
CA GLU A 6 19.33 -15.18 -25.00
C GLU A 6 19.94 -13.79 -25.26
N ALA A 7 19.23 -12.96 -26.02
CA ALA A 7 19.43 -11.53 -25.93
C ALA A 7 18.75 -11.13 -24.62
N GLY A 8 19.53 -11.05 -23.54
CA GLY A 8 19.11 -10.34 -22.34
C GLY A 8 18.48 -9.04 -22.80
N ARG A 9 17.19 -8.85 -22.52
CA ARG A 9 16.54 -7.57 -22.81
C ARG A 9 17.46 -6.50 -22.23
N PRO A 10 17.77 -5.43 -22.98
CA PRO A 10 18.44 -4.30 -22.35
C PRO A 10 17.58 -3.92 -21.14
N VAL A 11 18.16 -4.02 -19.94
CA VAL A 11 17.67 -3.26 -18.77
C VAL A 11 17.71 -1.83 -19.28
N GLN A 12 16.56 -1.28 -19.64
CA GLN A 12 16.44 0.10 -20.06
C GLN A 12 16.84 0.94 -18.85
N PRO A 13 18.04 1.55 -18.82
CA PRO A 13 18.44 2.36 -17.70
C PRO A 13 17.77 3.74 -17.86
N ASP A 14 17.07 4.15 -16.81
CA ASP A 14 16.89 5.56 -16.45
C ASP A 14 16.14 6.45 -17.45
N LEU A 15 14.98 6.01 -17.95
CA LEU A 15 13.95 7.01 -18.24
C LEU A 15 13.36 7.41 -16.89
N PRO A 16 13.33 8.72 -16.52
CA PRO A 16 12.51 9.12 -15.39
C PRO A 16 11.11 8.60 -15.68
N LEU A 17 10.47 7.97 -14.68
CA LEU A 17 9.05 7.64 -14.75
C LEU A 17 8.30 8.98 -14.75
N ALA A 18 8.31 9.67 -15.89
CA ALA A 18 7.59 10.91 -16.07
C ALA A 18 6.12 10.56 -15.89
N VAL A 19 5.49 11.16 -14.88
CA VAL A 19 4.06 11.03 -14.67
C VAL A 19 3.39 11.44 -15.97
N PRO A 20 2.63 10.54 -16.63
CA PRO A 20 2.11 10.84 -17.94
C PRO A 20 1.18 12.04 -17.85
N ALA A 21 1.27 12.98 -18.79
CA ALA A 21 0.52 14.24 -18.76
C ALA A 21 -1.01 14.07 -18.80
N TRP A 22 -1.52 12.86 -19.05
CA TRP A 22 -2.94 12.52 -18.99
C TRP A 22 -3.40 12.09 -17.59
N LEU A 23 -2.48 11.84 -16.66
CA LEU A 23 -2.83 11.48 -15.29
C LEU A 23 -3.39 12.73 -14.59
N PRO A 24 -4.62 12.67 -14.04
CA PRO A 24 -5.13 13.78 -13.24
C PRO A 24 -4.23 13.98 -12.01
N PRO A 25 -4.11 15.23 -11.51
CA PRO A 25 -3.44 15.48 -10.24
C PRO A 25 -4.16 14.70 -9.13
N VAL A 26 -3.43 14.27 -8.10
CA VAL A 26 -4.06 13.65 -6.93
C VAL A 26 -4.82 14.74 -6.19
N GLU A 27 -6.15 14.73 -6.26
CA GLU A 27 -6.95 15.60 -5.41
C GLU A 27 -6.86 15.17 -3.94
N PRO A 28 -6.81 16.13 -3.00
CA PRO A 28 -6.88 15.82 -1.57
C PRO A 28 -8.18 15.09 -1.26
N THR A 29 -8.07 14.09 -0.39
CA THR A 29 -9.18 13.21 -0.02
C THR A 29 -10.19 13.90 0.90
N GLY A 30 -9.78 15.01 1.53
CA GLY A 30 -10.59 15.79 2.47
C GLY A 30 -10.47 15.31 3.91
N ASP A 31 -9.81 14.18 4.18
CA ASP A 31 -9.40 13.79 5.53
C ASP A 31 -7.92 14.19 5.73
N PRO A 32 -7.62 15.09 6.68
CA PRO A 32 -6.25 15.59 6.87
C PRO A 32 -5.26 14.50 7.30
N ARG A 33 -5.73 13.38 7.87
CA ARG A 33 -4.89 12.25 8.27
C ARG A 33 -4.51 11.40 7.05
N VAL A 34 -5.46 11.21 6.13
CA VAL A 34 -5.22 10.50 4.87
C VAL A 34 -4.31 11.34 3.97
N ASP A 35 -4.56 12.64 3.87
CA ASP A 35 -3.74 13.56 3.08
C ASP A 35 -2.29 13.60 3.62
N ALA A 36 -2.10 13.68 4.94
CA ALA A 36 -0.77 13.62 5.55
C ALA A 36 -0.04 12.28 5.33
N ALA A 37 -0.78 11.18 5.23
CA ALA A 37 -0.20 9.86 4.93
C ALA A 37 0.23 9.76 3.46
N LEU A 38 -0.53 10.36 2.54
CA LEU A 38 -0.19 10.44 1.11
C LEU A 38 1.02 11.35 0.87
N ASP A 39 1.11 12.48 1.57
CA ASP A 39 2.29 13.35 1.53
C ASP A 39 3.55 12.59 1.95
N ARG A 40 3.48 11.83 3.06
CA ARG A 40 4.60 10.99 3.51
C ARG A 40 4.97 9.90 2.51
N LEU A 41 3.99 9.35 1.78
CA LEU A 41 4.24 8.38 0.73
C LEU A 41 5.04 8.98 -0.43
N SER A 42 4.77 10.24 -0.80
CA SER A 42 5.48 10.94 -1.88
C SER A 42 6.99 11.12 -1.59
N GLU A 43 7.37 11.15 -0.32
CA GLU A 43 8.77 11.29 0.09
C GLU A 43 9.60 10.03 -0.15
N LEU A 44 8.97 8.86 -0.35
CA LEU A 44 9.66 7.58 -0.56
C LEU A 44 10.56 7.54 -1.79
N ASP A 45 10.25 8.35 -2.81
CA ASP A 45 11.06 8.47 -4.02
C ASP A 45 12.50 8.91 -3.72
N SER A 46 12.71 9.58 -2.58
CA SER A 46 14.03 10.03 -2.11
C SER A 46 14.67 9.11 -1.06
N VAL A 47 14.00 8.03 -0.66
CA VAL A 47 14.40 7.13 0.43
C VAL A 47 14.97 5.81 -0.15
N PRO A 48 16.03 5.22 0.44
CA PRO A 48 16.49 3.90 0.04
C PRO A 48 15.42 2.83 0.22
N VAL A 49 15.32 1.88 -0.71
CA VAL A 49 14.32 0.79 -0.67
C VAL A 49 14.36 0.00 0.65
N ALA A 50 15.53 -0.13 1.26
CA ALA A 50 15.68 -0.79 2.57
C ALA A 50 14.87 -0.11 3.69
N GLU A 51 14.68 1.20 3.61
CA GLU A 51 13.96 2.02 4.59
C GLU A 51 12.47 2.17 4.22
N HIS A 52 12.04 1.74 3.04
CA HIS A 52 10.65 1.82 2.61
C HIS A 52 9.72 1.02 3.52
N VAL A 53 10.17 -0.12 4.05
CA VAL A 53 9.37 -1.00 4.92
C VAL A 53 8.87 -0.27 6.15
N ASP A 54 9.72 0.51 6.80
CA ASP A 54 9.37 1.25 8.02
C ASP A 54 8.36 2.37 7.71
N VAL A 55 8.58 3.08 6.61
CA VAL A 55 7.67 4.15 6.15
C VAL A 55 6.31 3.61 5.74
N PHE A 56 6.26 2.50 4.98
CA PHE A 56 5.00 1.86 4.61
C PHE A 56 4.23 1.37 5.84
N THR A 57 4.93 0.83 6.83
CA THR A 57 4.30 0.34 8.07
C THR A 57 3.69 1.49 8.87
N ASP A 58 4.38 2.63 9.01
CA ASP A 58 3.84 3.84 9.66
C ASP A 58 2.62 4.39 8.92
N ILE A 59 2.71 4.51 7.59
CA ILE A 59 1.59 4.96 6.74
C ILE A 59 0.38 4.03 6.90
N HIS A 60 0.60 2.71 6.87
CA HIS A 60 -0.47 1.72 7.02
C HIS A 60 -1.15 1.84 8.39
N GLY A 61 -0.40 2.02 9.47
CA GLY A 61 -0.93 2.23 10.81
C GLY A 61 -1.79 3.50 10.90
N ARG A 62 -1.35 4.60 10.29
CA ARG A 62 -2.11 5.86 10.28
C ARG A 62 -3.41 5.75 9.49
N LEU A 63 -3.36 5.13 8.31
CA LEU A 63 -4.53 4.94 7.46
C LEU A 63 -5.56 4.01 8.12
N THR A 64 -5.11 2.88 8.65
CA THR A 64 -6.01 1.94 9.36
C THR A 64 -6.61 2.57 10.62
N GLY A 65 -5.82 3.35 11.38
CA GLY A 65 -6.33 4.12 12.52
C GLY A 65 -7.38 5.15 12.11
N ALA A 66 -7.13 5.92 11.04
CA ALA A 66 -8.10 6.89 10.53
C ALA A 66 -9.40 6.21 10.05
N LEU A 67 -9.30 5.07 9.39
CA LEU A 67 -10.45 4.30 8.90
C LEU A 67 -11.23 3.60 10.02
N ALA A 68 -10.57 3.16 11.09
CA ALA A 68 -11.23 2.56 12.24
C ALA A 68 -12.21 3.52 12.92
N ASP A 69 -11.87 4.82 12.96
CA ASP A 69 -12.76 5.87 13.49
C ASP A 69 -14.05 6.03 12.65
N PHE A 70 -14.02 5.70 11.36
CA PHE A 70 -15.20 5.73 10.48
C PHE A 70 -15.99 4.41 10.50
N GLY A 71 -15.37 3.30 10.91
CA GLY A 71 -15.95 1.95 10.93
C GLY A 71 -16.56 1.53 12.27
N GLY A 72 -16.60 2.43 13.26
CA GLY A 72 -16.97 2.16 14.65
C GLY A 72 -18.40 1.66 14.92
N ASP A 73 -19.24 1.48 13.90
CA ASP A 73 -20.58 0.89 14.03
C ASP A 73 -20.65 -0.59 13.60
N THR A 74 -19.54 -1.21 13.17
CA THR A 74 -19.51 -2.67 13.02
C THR A 74 -19.00 -3.28 14.31
N GLU A 75 -19.93 -3.57 15.23
CA GLU A 75 -19.65 -4.35 16.44
C GLU A 75 -18.92 -5.65 16.08
N PRO A 76 -17.97 -6.10 16.93
CA PRO A 76 -17.35 -7.38 16.78
C PRO A 76 -18.42 -8.44 17.07
N ASP A 77 -18.85 -9.18 16.05
CA ASP A 77 -19.62 -10.40 16.25
C ASP A 77 -18.67 -11.49 16.78
N GLU A 78 -18.26 -11.31 18.04
CA GLU A 78 -17.60 -12.27 18.94
C GLU A 78 -18.55 -13.43 19.31
N ALA A 79 -19.53 -13.77 18.46
CA ALA A 79 -20.38 -14.95 18.61
C ALA A 79 -20.15 -16.01 17.51
N SER A 80 -19.21 -15.82 16.58
CA SER A 80 -18.97 -16.78 15.48
C SER A 80 -17.64 -17.55 15.55
N GLN A 81 -16.75 -17.26 16.52
CA GLN A 81 -15.45 -17.95 16.65
C GLN A 81 -15.41 -19.10 17.69
N GLY A 82 -16.52 -19.39 18.38
CA GLY A 82 -16.58 -20.44 19.43
C GLY A 82 -17.26 -21.76 19.05
N GLY A 83 -18.02 -21.83 17.96
CA GLY A 83 -18.89 -22.99 17.66
C GLY A 83 -18.26 -24.11 16.83
N VAL A 84 -17.17 -23.84 16.11
CA VAL A 84 -16.56 -24.80 15.18
C VAL A 84 -15.41 -25.61 15.77
N ASN A 85 -14.81 -25.16 16.89
CA ASN A 85 -13.63 -25.79 17.47
C ASN A 85 -13.92 -26.74 18.65
N ASP A 86 -15.17 -26.84 19.11
CA ASP A 86 -15.58 -27.73 20.22
C ASP A 86 -16.24 -29.03 19.73
N ALA A 87 -16.62 -29.12 18.46
CA ALA A 87 -17.29 -30.30 17.88
C ALA A 87 -16.34 -31.46 17.49
N LEU A 88 -15.05 -31.36 17.82
CA LEU A 88 -14.05 -32.40 17.53
C LEU A 88 -13.11 -32.67 18.72
N ARG A 89 -13.68 -32.81 19.92
CA ARG A 89 -13.02 -33.40 21.10
C ARG A 89 -13.98 -34.33 21.82
#